data_AF-A0A7G8GRQ2-F1
#
_entry.id   AF-A0A7G8GRQ2-F1
#
_cell.length_a   1.000
_cell.length_b   1.000
_cell.length_c   1.000
_cell.angle_alpha   90.00
_cell.angle_beta   90.00
_cell.angle_gamma   90.00
#
_symmetry.space_group_name_H-M   'P 1'
#
loop_
_entity.id
_entity.type
_entity.pdbx_description
1 polymer ?
#
loop_
_entity_poly.entity_id
_entity_poly.type
_entity_poly.pdbx_seq_one_letter_code
_entity_poly.pdbx_strand_id
1 'polypeptide(L)' 'MPQLNAEAQPAVPLPAHRKVWLEPRSAAVSGNRGWAERIHAGSYCGVLPKAENADITLQLEGDLQGCLRINSGHCSLSNP' A
#
# COMPACT_ATOMS: atom_id res chain seq x y z
N MET A 1 8.53 3.14 -3.86
CA MET A 1 8.10 1.92 -3.12
C MET A 1 9.02 1.81 -1.92
N PRO A 2 8.50 1.60 -0.69
CA PRO A 2 9.30 1.85 0.51
C PRO A 2 10.39 0.79 0.61
N GLN A 3 11.63 1.25 0.76
CA GLN A 3 12.76 0.35 1.01
C GLN A 3 12.90 0.10 2.51
N LEU A 4 13.31 -1.13 2.85
CA LEU A 4 13.47 -1.55 4.24
C LEU A 4 14.53 -0.70 4.95
N ASN A 5 14.16 -0.11 6.08
CA ASN A 5 14.97 0.79 6.91
C ASN A 5 15.51 2.03 6.17
N ALA A 6 14.89 2.43 5.05
CA ALA A 6 15.21 3.65 4.33
C ALA A 6 14.42 4.86 4.87
N GLU A 7 14.76 6.05 4.37
CA GLU A 7 14.01 7.27 4.69
C GLU A 7 12.53 7.15 4.29
N ALA A 8 11.68 7.86 5.04
CA ALA A 8 10.26 7.93 4.76
C ALA A 8 10.02 8.59 3.39
N GLN A 9 9.16 7.99 2.58
CA GLN A 9 8.81 8.51 1.25
C GLN A 9 7.39 9.11 1.28
N PRO A 10 7.05 10.04 0.38
CA PRO A 10 5.70 10.57 0.25
C PRO A 10 4.65 9.47 -0.04
N ALA A 11 3.51 9.56 0.62
CA ALA A 11 2.35 8.69 0.45
C ALA A 11 1.09 9.55 0.27
N VAL A 12 0.57 9.59 -0.97
CA VAL A 12 -0.61 10.40 -1.32
C VAL A 12 -1.87 9.54 -1.18
N PRO A 13 -2.86 9.96 -0.37
CA PRO A 13 -4.12 9.22 -0.24
C PRO A 13 -4.88 9.25 -1.56
N LEU A 14 -5.43 8.11 -1.94
CA LEU A 14 -6.28 7.93 -3.13
C LEU A 14 -7.66 7.43 -2.70
N PRO A 15 -8.71 7.65 -3.52
CA PRO A 15 -10.04 7.11 -3.26
C PRO A 15 -10.03 5.59 -3.06
N ALA A 16 -10.99 5.06 -2.28
CA ALA A 16 -11.13 3.64 -2.06
C ALA A 16 -11.45 2.87 -3.36
N HIS A 17 -10.80 1.71 -3.54
CA HIS A 17 -11.00 0.85 -4.71
C HIS A 17 -11.80 -0.41 -4.36
N ARG A 18 -12.53 -0.96 -5.34
CA ARG A 18 -13.26 -2.24 -5.18
C ARG A 18 -12.25 -3.39 -5.00
N LYS A 19 -12.52 -4.31 -4.07
CA LYS A 19 -11.63 -5.46 -3.79
C LYS A 19 -11.30 -6.31 -5.02
N VAL A 20 -12.22 -6.41 -5.98
CA VAL A 20 -11.98 -7.11 -7.25
C VAL A 20 -10.73 -6.61 -8.01
N TRP A 21 -10.27 -5.37 -7.76
CA TRP A 21 -9.04 -4.84 -8.34
C TRP A 21 -7.76 -5.48 -7.81
N LEU A 22 -7.82 -6.22 -6.70
CA LEU A 22 -6.68 -6.96 -6.20
C LEU A 22 -6.38 -8.21 -7.04
N GLU A 23 -7.36 -8.75 -7.77
CA GLU A 23 -7.24 -10.03 -8.50
C GLU A 23 -6.48 -9.95 -9.83
N PRO A 24 -6.71 -8.95 -10.72
CA PRO A 24 -5.99 -8.85 -11.98
C PRO A 24 -4.48 -8.66 -11.77
N ARG A 25 -3.66 -9.42 -12.52
CA ARG A 25 -2.21 -9.18 -12.57
C ARG A 25 -1.87 -7.96 -13.42
N SER A 26 -2.64 -7.74 -14.50
CA SER A 26 -2.58 -6.54 -15.32
C SER A 26 -3.89 -6.31 -16.06
N ALA A 27 -4.27 -5.05 -16.28
CA ALA A 27 -5.51 -4.69 -16.96
C ALA A 27 -5.48 -3.26 -17.53
N ALA A 28 -6.19 -3.05 -18.64
CA ALA A 28 -6.49 -1.70 -19.12
C ALA A 28 -7.40 -0.97 -18.12
N VAL A 29 -7.07 0.28 -17.83
CA VAL A 29 -7.93 1.15 -17.02
C VAL A 29 -9.03 1.70 -17.92
N SER A 30 -10.28 1.52 -17.50
CA SER A 30 -11.48 2.00 -18.20
C SER A 30 -11.35 3.45 -18.68
N GLY A 31 -11.91 3.75 -19.85
CA GLY A 31 -11.89 5.10 -20.44
C GLY A 31 -10.55 5.51 -21.06
N ASN A 32 -9.75 4.55 -21.51
CA ASN A 32 -8.43 4.78 -22.13
C ASN A 32 -7.46 5.56 -21.23
N ARG A 33 -7.57 5.38 -19.90
CA ARG A 33 -6.75 6.09 -18.89
C ARG A 33 -5.38 5.44 -18.66
N GLY A 34 -5.04 4.44 -19.45
CA GLY A 34 -3.77 3.72 -19.38
C GLY A 34 -3.93 2.26 -18.97
N TRP A 35 -2.83 1.71 -18.47
CA TRP A 35 -2.68 0.30 -18.11
C TRP A 35 -2.17 0.18 -16.68
N ALA A 36 -2.70 -0.78 -15.93
CA ALA A 36 -2.24 -1.09 -14.58
C ALA A 36 -1.61 -2.49 -14.56
N GLU A 37 -0.53 -2.64 -13.81
CA GLU A 37 0.15 -3.91 -13.55
C GLU A 37 0.46 -4.02 -12.06
N ARG A 38 0.31 -5.23 -11.50
CA ARG A 38 0.69 -5.53 -10.12
C ARG A 38 2.20 -5.55 -9.98
N ILE A 39 2.72 -4.73 -9.06
CA ILE A 39 4.16 -4.70 -8.73
C ILE A 39 4.48 -5.68 -7.60
N HIS A 40 3.65 -5.73 -6.56
CA HIS A 40 3.82 -6.61 -5.39
C HIS A 40 2.46 -7.12 -4.89
N ALA A 41 2.47 -8.29 -4.25
CA ALA A 41 1.34 -8.82 -3.50
C ALA A 41 1.80 -9.45 -2.17
N GLY A 42 0.84 -9.63 -1.26
CA GLY A 42 1.09 -10.18 0.06
C GLY A 42 -0.14 -10.10 0.95
N SER A 43 0.08 -10.38 2.22
CA SER A 43 -0.85 -10.25 3.33
C SER A 43 -0.37 -9.18 4.31
N TYR A 44 -1.27 -8.75 5.19
CA TYR A 44 -0.91 -7.90 6.31
C TYR A 44 -1.62 -8.35 7.59
N CYS A 45 -0.99 -8.07 8.72
CA CYS A 45 -1.53 -8.22 10.06
C CYS A 45 -1.62 -6.84 10.74
N GLY A 46 -2.72 -6.60 11.46
CA GLY A 46 -2.97 -5.34 12.15
C GLY A 46 -4.40 -4.84 12.00
N VAL A 47 -4.66 -3.63 12.49
CA VAL A 47 -6.00 -3.01 12.44
C VAL A 47 -5.94 -1.78 11.56
N LEU A 48 -6.72 -1.78 10.48
CA LEU A 48 -6.94 -0.57 9.69
C LEU A 48 -7.80 0.41 10.49
N PRO A 49 -7.40 1.69 10.62
CA PRO A 49 -8.21 2.67 11.29
C PRO A 49 -9.48 2.99 10.49
N LYS A 50 -10.53 3.41 11.19
CA LYS A 50 -11.80 3.84 10.56
C LYS A 50 -11.75 5.27 10.01
N ALA A 51 -10.86 6.10 10.56
CA ALA A 51 -10.70 7.50 10.15
C ALA A 51 -9.71 7.60 9.00
N GLU A 52 -10.05 8.38 7.97
CA GLU A 52 -9.31 8.46 6.70
C GLU A 52 -7.87 8.98 6.83
N ASN A 53 -7.59 9.79 7.85
CA ASN A 53 -6.29 10.42 8.07
C ASN A 53 -5.58 9.90 9.34
N ALA A 54 -6.03 8.79 9.90
CA ALA A 54 -5.38 8.20 11.06
C ALA A 54 -4.07 7.51 10.67
N ASP A 55 -3.11 7.55 11.59
CA ASP A 55 -1.86 6.81 11.47
C ASP A 55 -2.15 5.31 11.29
N ILE A 56 -1.41 4.69 10.37
CA ILE A 56 -1.52 3.27 10.04
C ILE A 56 -0.20 2.61 10.45
N THR A 57 -0.29 1.52 11.18
CA THR A 57 0.84 0.61 11.46
C THR A 57 0.39 -0.81 11.18
N LEU A 58 1.04 -1.48 10.23
CA LEU A 58 0.71 -2.84 9.80
C LEU A 58 1.98 -3.67 9.67
N GLN A 59 1.91 -4.95 10.05
CA GLN A 59 2.93 -5.92 9.69
C GLN A 59 2.63 -6.45 8.29
N LEU A 60 3.59 -6.39 7.38
CA LEU A 60 3.48 -6.90 6.01
C LEU A 60 4.22 -8.23 5.85
N GLU A 61 3.65 -9.09 5.00
CA GLU A 61 4.17 -10.40 4.64
C GLU A 61 3.96 -10.65 3.14
N GLY A 62 4.98 -11.13 2.42
CA GLY A 62 4.91 -11.41 0.97
C GLY A 62 6.09 -10.79 0.22
N ASP A 63 5.84 -10.28 -0.98
CA ASP A 63 6.88 -9.62 -1.80
C ASP A 63 7.49 -8.39 -1.10
N LEU A 64 6.70 -7.79 -0.19
CA LEU A 64 7.15 -6.76 0.74
C LEU A 64 6.93 -7.23 2.17
N GLN A 65 7.97 -7.14 3.00
CA GLN A 65 7.97 -7.63 4.37
C GLN A 65 8.52 -6.60 5.35
N GLY A 66 7.93 -6.54 6.56
CA GLY A 66 8.35 -5.62 7.62
C GLY A 66 7.17 -4.84 8.21
N CYS A 67 7.48 -3.93 9.13
CA CYS A 67 6.48 -3.05 9.73
C CYS A 67 6.31 -1.80 8.87
N LEU A 68 5.15 -1.66 8.23
CA LEU A 68 4.74 -0.49 7.47
C LEU A 68 4.13 0.54 8.41
N ARG A 69 4.65 1.76 8.38
CA ARG A 69 4.04 2.93 9.01
C ARG A 69 3.62 3.93 7.95
N ILE A 70 2.39 4.45 8.05
CA ILE A 70 1.90 5.58 7.25
C ILE A 70 1.40 6.65 8.21
N ASN A 71 1.98 7.84 8.15
CA ASN A 71 1.57 8.98 8.95
C ASN A 71 1.93 10.30 8.24
N SER A 72 1.15 11.35 8.47
CA SER A 72 1.44 12.70 7.97
C SER A 72 1.85 12.75 6.48
N GLY A 73 1.17 11.99 5.62
CA GLY A 73 1.43 11.94 4.19
C GLY A 73 2.73 11.25 3.77
N HIS A 74 3.34 10.47 4.65
CA HIS A 74 4.56 9.71 4.39
C HIS A 74 4.39 8.24 4.78
N CYS A 75 5.18 7.36 4.17
CA CYS A 75 5.30 5.99 4.60
C CYS A 75 6.75 5.53 4.72
N SER A 76 7.00 4.63 5.66
CA SER A 76 8.29 3.97 5.86
C SER A 76 8.09 2.49 6.18
N LEU A 77 9.13 1.71 5.93
CA LEU A 77 9.17 0.29 6.23
C LEU A 77 10.36 0.00 7.13
N SER A 78 10.13 -0.66 8.25
CA SER A 78 11.19 -1.08 9.16
C SER A 78 11.19 -2.60 9.34
N ASN A 79 12.24 -3.11 9.98
CA ASN A 79 12.21 -4.46 10.53
C ASN A 79 10.96 -4.64 11.45
N PRO A 80 10.45 -5.89 11.58
CA PRO A 80 9.33 -6.21 12.47
C PRO A 80 9.54 -5.75 13.91
#